data_AF-A0A7S3E468-F1
#
_entry.id   AF-A0A7S3E468-F1
#
_cell.length_a   1.000
_cell.length_b   1.000
_cell.length_c   1.000
_cell.angle_alpha   90.00
_cell.angle_beta   90.00
_cell.angle_gamma   90.00
#
_symmetry.space_group_name_H-M   'P 1'
#
loop_
_entity.id
_entity.type
_entity.pdbx_description
1 polymer ?
#
loop_
_entity_poly.entity_id
_entity_poly.type
_entity_poly.pdbx_seq_one_letter_code
_entity_poly.pdbx_strand_id
1 'polypeptide(L)'
;GDLARMSAPLAGVSGGVLFTRMPLVLPPKPKWETDYLDWQAEWHSRSGIHRQWPQWLEEGETGPADESASMQRREPAPLEQEADRSGDRRTVRRRIDVHLYLVLKGKGGEGSWFFPQVAHRERETLRQTCERALETYVDLKSSENLQHFFVGNGPSGMVPPVGGSWDALRDEAKGERVFLIPVELIRGTPKLSKQVTAQVADFAWVAKDEMHEYFKDEETQEYLQKLLQDKSDYYGSGTSQTY
;
A
#
# COMPACT_ATOMS: atom_id res chain seq x y z
N GLY A 1 18.55 25.39 29.54
CA GLY A 1 17.50 24.67 30.29
C GLY A 1 16.20 24.81 29.54
N ASP A 2 16.03 24.06 28.45
CA ASP A 2 14.88 24.17 27.54
C ASP A 2 14.29 22.79 27.18
N LEU A 3 14.52 21.78 28.04
CA LEU A 3 13.87 20.47 27.92
C LEU A 3 12.49 20.43 28.63
N ALA A 4 12.04 21.57 29.17
CA ALA A 4 10.85 21.68 30.01
C ALA A 4 9.61 22.27 29.31
N ARG A 5 9.65 22.53 27.99
CA ARG A 5 8.42 22.60 27.19
C ARG A 5 7.99 21.18 26.83
N MET A 6 7.67 20.40 27.85
CA MET A 6 7.07 19.07 27.67
C MET A 6 5.68 19.31 27.11
N SER A 7 5.46 18.95 25.85
CA SER A 7 4.22 19.20 25.14
C SER A 7 3.05 18.50 25.83
N ALA A 8 2.07 19.29 26.27
CA ALA A 8 0.76 18.81 26.67
C ALA A 8 0.13 17.97 25.53
N PRO A 9 -0.84 17.08 25.84
CA PRO A 9 -1.44 16.25 24.82
C PRO A 9 -2.24 17.16 23.90
N LEU A 10 -1.99 17.07 22.60
CA LEU A 10 -2.79 17.76 21.60
C LEU A 10 -4.22 17.20 21.68
N ALA A 11 -5.15 17.98 22.24
CA ALA A 11 -6.54 17.58 22.37
C ALA A 11 -7.13 17.29 20.98
N GLY A 12 -7.83 16.16 20.86
CA GLY A 12 -8.46 15.76 19.60
C GLY A 12 -7.48 15.30 18.51
N VAL A 13 -6.20 15.03 18.81
CA VAL A 13 -5.24 14.53 17.81
C VAL A 13 -4.98 13.04 17.99
N SER A 14 -5.05 12.31 16.88
CA SER A 14 -4.73 10.89 16.79
C SER A 14 -3.65 10.64 15.73
N GLY A 15 -2.72 9.73 16.04
CA GLY A 15 -1.74 9.24 15.08
C GLY A 15 -2.26 7.95 14.44
N GLY A 16 -2.44 7.98 13.13
CA GLY A 16 -2.87 6.86 12.31
C GLY A 16 -1.76 6.36 11.38
N VAL A 17 -1.85 5.09 11.01
CA VAL A 17 -0.86 4.41 10.20
C VAL A 17 -1.49 3.97 8.89
N LEU A 18 -0.90 4.42 7.78
CA LEU A 18 -1.21 3.90 6.46
C LEU A 18 -0.30 2.70 6.18
N PHE A 19 -0.64 1.54 6.77
CA PHE A 19 0.18 0.33 6.65
C PHE A 19 -0.04 -0.32 5.29
N THR A 20 1.02 -0.31 4.48
CA THR A 20 0.96 -0.59 3.05
C THR A 20 1.87 -1.75 2.68
N ARG A 21 1.35 -2.65 1.85
CA ARG A 21 2.15 -3.67 1.15
C ARG A 21 2.38 -3.20 -0.28
N MET A 22 3.63 -2.94 -0.64
CA MET A 22 4.04 -2.53 -2.00
C MET A 22 3.77 -3.65 -3.03
N PRO A 23 3.49 -3.32 -4.30
CA PRO A 23 3.40 -4.34 -5.34
C PRO A 23 4.71 -5.12 -5.43
N LEU A 24 4.60 -6.45 -5.46
CA LEU A 24 5.72 -7.38 -5.56
C LEU A 24 6.15 -7.62 -7.01
N VAL A 25 5.25 -7.36 -7.94
CA VAL A 25 5.47 -7.47 -9.38
C VAL A 25 4.94 -6.22 -10.06
N LEU A 26 5.51 -5.90 -11.22
CA LEU A 26 5.01 -4.80 -12.02
C LEU A 26 3.61 -5.15 -12.54
N PRO A 27 2.65 -4.22 -12.50
CA PRO A 27 1.33 -4.44 -13.05
C PRO A 27 1.42 -4.72 -14.57
N PRO A 28 0.44 -5.38 -15.19
CA PRO A 28 0.45 -5.53 -16.64
C PRO A 28 0.36 -4.15 -17.31
N LYS A 29 1.15 -3.95 -18.38
CA LYS A 29 1.10 -2.72 -19.17
C LYS A 29 -0.29 -2.53 -19.79
N PRO A 30 -0.77 -1.29 -19.89
CA PRO A 30 -2.00 -1.01 -20.63
C PRO A 30 -1.82 -1.36 -22.11
N LYS A 31 -2.92 -1.73 -22.77
CA LYS A 31 -2.91 -2.21 -24.16
C LYS A 31 -2.24 -1.24 -25.15
N TRP A 32 -2.48 0.06 -25.02
CA TRP A 32 -1.86 1.03 -25.92
C TRP A 32 -0.33 1.04 -25.81
N GLU A 33 0.22 0.76 -24.64
CA GLU A 33 1.67 0.73 -24.41
C GLU A 33 2.26 -0.56 -24.98
N THR A 34 1.57 -1.69 -24.84
CA THR A 34 1.99 -2.94 -25.49
C THR A 34 1.95 -2.80 -27.00
N ASP A 35 0.85 -2.26 -27.56
CA ASP A 35 0.70 -2.06 -29.01
C ASP A 35 1.78 -1.10 -29.55
N TYR A 36 2.12 -0.05 -28.79
CA TYR A 36 3.20 0.87 -29.15
C TYR A 36 4.59 0.21 -29.11
N LEU A 37 4.88 -0.60 -28.08
CA LEU A 37 6.15 -1.30 -27.97
C LEU A 37 6.33 -2.35 -29.07
N ASP A 38 5.25 -3.06 -29.42
CA ASP A 38 5.24 -4.02 -30.53
C ASP A 38 5.50 -3.30 -31.86
N TRP A 39 4.79 -2.20 -32.12
CA TRP A 39 5.02 -1.35 -33.28
C TRP A 39 6.46 -0.81 -33.31
N GLN A 40 6.99 -0.37 -32.17
CA GLN A 40 8.34 0.15 -32.07
C GLN A 40 9.39 -0.93 -32.39
N ALA A 41 9.20 -2.15 -31.89
CA ALA A 41 10.05 -3.30 -32.19
C ALA A 41 10.02 -3.67 -33.69
N GLU A 42 8.84 -3.68 -34.30
CA GLU A 42 8.67 -3.88 -35.75
C GLU A 42 9.33 -2.77 -36.55
N TRP A 43 9.14 -1.50 -36.15
CA TRP A 43 9.73 -0.36 -36.83
C TRP A 43 11.26 -0.38 -36.73
N HIS A 44 11.81 -0.76 -35.57
CA HIS A 44 13.25 -0.90 -35.35
C HIS A 44 13.86 -2.02 -36.19
N SER A 45 13.20 -3.18 -36.30
CA SER A 45 13.68 -4.28 -37.13
C SER A 45 13.67 -3.93 -38.63
N ARG A 46 12.65 -3.17 -39.08
CA ARG A 46 12.53 -2.73 -40.48
C ARG A 46 13.50 -1.62 -40.85
N SER A 47 13.72 -0.65 -39.97
CA SER A 47 14.48 0.56 -40.30
C SER A 47 15.98 0.34 -40.31
N GLY A 48 16.48 -0.75 -39.70
CA GLY A 48 17.92 -1.08 -39.68
C GLY A 48 18.80 -0.07 -38.92
N ILE A 49 18.18 0.87 -38.20
CA ILE A 49 18.87 1.94 -37.45
C ILE A 49 19.56 1.38 -36.19
N HIS A 50 19.17 0.18 -35.76
CA HIS A 50 19.78 -0.49 -34.60
C HIS A 50 21.04 -1.25 -35.01
N ARG A 51 22.01 -1.26 -34.09
CA ARG A 51 23.20 -2.09 -34.19
C ARG A 51 22.77 -3.55 -34.34
N GLN A 52 23.10 -4.17 -35.47
CA GLN A 52 22.98 -5.62 -35.62
C GLN A 52 23.99 -6.28 -34.68
N TRP A 53 23.51 -7.25 -33.91
CA TRP A 53 24.39 -8.00 -33.04
C TRP A 53 25.21 -8.98 -33.87
N PRO A 54 26.48 -9.23 -33.52
CA PRO A 54 27.23 -10.31 -34.15
C PRO A 54 26.50 -11.65 -33.97
N GLN A 55 26.53 -12.49 -35.00
CA GLN A 55 25.82 -13.77 -35.04
C GLN A 55 26.09 -14.68 -33.83
N TRP A 56 27.32 -14.69 -33.32
CA TRP A 56 27.70 -15.46 -32.13
C TRP A 56 27.01 -15.02 -30.83
N LEU A 57 26.58 -13.75 -30.74
CA LEU A 57 25.84 -13.23 -29.59
C LEU A 57 24.34 -13.55 -29.70
N GLU A 58 23.82 -13.63 -30.93
CA GLU A 58 22.42 -14.00 -31.20
C GLU A 58 22.20 -15.52 -31.03
N GLU A 59 23.15 -16.32 -31.47
CA GLU A 59 23.09 -17.79 -31.40
C GLU A 59 23.49 -18.33 -30.03
N GLY A 60 24.23 -17.54 -29.24
CA GLY A 60 24.83 -17.95 -27.97
C GLY A 60 25.99 -18.92 -28.16
N GLU A 61 26.95 -18.93 -27.24
CA GLU A 61 27.97 -19.97 -27.22
C GLU A 61 27.31 -21.30 -26.83
N THR A 62 27.17 -22.23 -27.77
CA THR A 62 26.76 -23.61 -27.46
C THR A 62 27.77 -24.26 -26.54
N GLY A 63 27.52 -24.19 -25.24
CA GLY A 63 28.18 -25.05 -24.24
C GLY A 63 27.89 -26.54 -24.51
N PRO A 64 28.62 -27.45 -23.86
CA PRO A 64 28.41 -28.89 -24.04
C PRO A 64 26.94 -29.26 -23.81
N ALA A 65 26.38 -30.05 -24.74
CA ALA A 65 24.95 -30.36 -24.85
C ALA A 65 24.30 -31.00 -23.61
N ASP A 66 25.09 -31.42 -22.63
CA ASP A 66 24.61 -31.99 -21.36
C ASP A 66 24.05 -30.93 -20.39
N GLU A 67 24.53 -29.69 -20.42
CA GLU A 67 24.06 -28.65 -19.48
C GLU A 67 22.74 -28.01 -19.92
N SER A 68 22.51 -27.89 -21.23
CA SER A 68 21.31 -27.29 -21.82
C SER A 68 20.07 -28.17 -21.70
N ALA A 69 20.22 -29.50 -21.59
CA ALA A 69 19.12 -30.43 -21.33
C ALA A 69 18.56 -30.35 -19.90
N SER A 70 19.32 -29.80 -18.94
CA SER A 70 18.94 -29.71 -17.53
C SER A 70 18.15 -28.45 -17.16
N MET A 71 18.18 -27.42 -18.02
CA MET A 71 17.37 -26.21 -17.85
C MET A 71 15.97 -26.43 -18.44
N GLN A 72 15.15 -27.25 -17.77
CA GLN A 72 13.71 -27.24 -18.02
C GLN A 72 13.24 -25.78 -17.93
N ARG A 73 12.66 -25.26 -19.01
CA ARG A 73 12.09 -23.90 -19.06
C ARG A 73 11.05 -23.80 -17.94
N ARG A 74 11.42 -23.17 -16.83
CA ARG A 74 10.52 -22.93 -15.70
C ARG A 74 9.57 -21.83 -16.10
N GLU A 75 8.29 -22.15 -16.20
CA GLU A 75 7.27 -21.13 -16.38
C GLU A 75 7.18 -20.27 -15.12
N PRO A 76 7.09 -18.93 -15.27
CA PRO A 76 6.90 -18.06 -14.13
C PRO A 76 5.56 -18.37 -13.44
N ALA A 77 5.52 -18.18 -12.13
CA ALA A 77 4.27 -18.31 -11.38
C ALA A 77 3.22 -17.33 -11.91
N PRO A 78 1.93 -17.72 -11.94
CA PRO A 78 0.86 -16.85 -12.39
C PRO A 78 0.71 -15.63 -11.47
N LEU A 79 0.21 -14.54 -12.03
CA LEU A 79 -0.06 -13.31 -11.29
C LEU A 79 -1.19 -13.52 -10.27
N GLU A 80 -2.26 -14.19 -10.69
CA GLU A 80 -3.42 -14.50 -9.86
C GLU A 80 -3.06 -15.56 -8.81
N GLN A 81 -3.29 -15.24 -7.54
CA GLN A 81 -3.03 -16.14 -6.42
C GLN A 81 -4.30 -16.90 -6.01
N GLU A 82 -4.15 -17.92 -5.17
CA GLU A 82 -5.30 -18.63 -4.58
C GLU A 82 -6.23 -17.71 -3.79
N ALA A 83 -5.67 -16.72 -3.10
CA ALA A 83 -6.44 -15.71 -2.36
C ALA A 83 -7.25 -14.77 -3.25
N ASP A 84 -6.81 -14.55 -4.50
CA ASP A 84 -7.57 -13.78 -5.49
C ASP A 84 -8.78 -14.59 -5.97
N ARG A 85 -8.60 -15.89 -6.20
CA ARG A 85 -9.67 -16.82 -6.60
C ARG A 85 -10.72 -17.03 -5.51
N SER A 86 -10.30 -17.11 -4.25
CA SER A 86 -11.21 -17.27 -3.11
C SER A 86 -11.80 -15.96 -2.59
N GLY A 87 -11.27 -14.82 -3.02
CA GLY A 87 -11.67 -13.50 -2.50
C GLY A 87 -11.22 -13.26 -1.06
N ASP A 88 -10.19 -13.95 -0.56
CA ASP A 88 -9.69 -13.77 0.80
C ASP A 88 -8.96 -12.43 0.94
N ARG A 89 -9.64 -11.46 1.56
CA ARG A 89 -9.09 -10.13 1.84
C ARG A 89 -8.30 -10.05 3.14
N ARG A 90 -8.13 -11.14 3.89
CA ARG A 90 -7.38 -11.15 5.17
C ARG A 90 -5.90 -11.43 5.00
N THR A 91 -5.44 -11.69 3.78
CA THR A 91 -4.05 -12.00 3.47
C THR A 91 -3.41 -10.92 2.59
N VAL A 92 -2.11 -10.71 2.79
CA VAL A 92 -1.27 -9.87 1.93
C VAL A 92 -0.87 -10.58 0.62
N ARG A 93 -1.09 -11.91 0.53
CA ARG A 93 -0.73 -12.77 -0.62
C ARG A 93 -1.83 -12.81 -1.70
N ARG A 94 -2.44 -11.64 -1.96
CA ARG A 94 -3.46 -11.42 -2.99
C ARG A 94 -3.07 -10.18 -3.78
N ARG A 95 -3.51 -10.04 -5.03
CA ARG A 95 -3.27 -8.87 -5.90
C ARG A 95 -1.82 -8.38 -5.84
N ILE A 96 -0.87 -9.25 -6.15
CA ILE A 96 0.57 -8.98 -5.95
C ILE A 96 1.11 -7.81 -6.80
N ASP A 97 0.34 -7.34 -7.78
CA ASP A 97 0.61 -6.21 -8.67
C ASP A 97 0.12 -4.84 -8.14
N VAL A 98 -0.52 -4.77 -6.97
CA VAL A 98 -1.14 -3.53 -6.46
C VAL A 98 -0.68 -3.20 -5.04
N HIS A 99 -0.83 -1.94 -4.63
CA HIS A 99 -0.69 -1.56 -3.22
C HIS A 99 -1.89 -2.06 -2.42
N LEU A 100 -1.63 -2.74 -1.30
CA LEU A 100 -2.67 -3.10 -0.34
C LEU A 100 -2.52 -2.31 0.96
N TYR A 101 -3.63 -1.80 1.45
CA TYR A 101 -3.72 -1.01 2.68
C TYR A 101 -4.49 -1.79 3.75
N LEU A 102 -3.99 -1.77 4.98
CA LEU A 102 -4.68 -2.38 6.11
C LEU A 102 -5.82 -1.48 6.61
N VAL A 103 -7.04 -2.01 6.62
CA VAL A 103 -8.21 -1.39 7.24
C VAL A 103 -8.84 -2.32 8.27
N LEU A 104 -9.45 -1.73 9.28
CA LEU A 104 -10.01 -2.42 10.44
C LEU A 104 -11.45 -1.99 10.64
N LYS A 105 -12.28 -2.90 11.16
CA LYS A 105 -13.67 -2.64 11.52
C LYS A 105 -13.85 -2.69 13.02
N GLY A 106 -14.35 -1.62 13.63
CA GLY A 106 -14.59 -1.59 15.08
C GLY A 106 -15.79 -2.45 15.49
N LYS A 107 -15.79 -2.99 16.72
CA LYS A 107 -16.98 -3.66 17.29
C LYS A 107 -18.05 -2.68 17.83
N GLY A 108 -17.78 -1.37 17.80
CA GLY A 108 -18.74 -0.33 18.22
C GLY A 108 -19.99 -0.25 17.33
N GLY A 109 -21.04 0.41 17.83
CA GLY A 109 -22.42 0.31 17.31
C GLY A 109 -22.64 0.64 15.83
N GLU A 110 -21.74 1.40 15.18
CA GLU A 110 -21.84 1.71 13.75
C GLU A 110 -20.92 0.86 12.87
N GLY A 111 -19.97 0.11 13.47
CA GLY A 111 -19.09 -0.80 12.75
C GLY A 111 -18.34 -0.14 11.58
N SER A 112 -17.95 1.12 11.71
CA SER A 112 -17.23 1.86 10.68
C SER A 112 -15.83 1.27 10.47
N TRP A 113 -15.38 1.33 9.22
CA TRP A 113 -14.02 0.98 8.85
C TRP A 113 -13.09 2.16 9.09
N PHE A 114 -11.88 1.89 9.57
CA PHE A 114 -10.89 2.90 9.88
C PHE A 114 -9.46 2.36 9.68
N PHE A 115 -8.50 3.28 9.58
CA PHE A 115 -7.08 2.94 9.55
C PHE A 115 -6.54 2.73 10.97
N PRO A 116 -5.55 1.85 11.21
CA PRO A 116 -4.96 1.67 12.54
C PRO A 116 -4.54 3.01 13.16
N GLN A 117 -5.22 3.44 14.22
CA GLN A 117 -5.01 4.76 14.84
C GLN A 117 -5.10 4.72 16.36
N VAL A 118 -4.38 5.62 17.01
CA VAL A 118 -4.41 5.81 18.47
C VAL A 118 -4.36 7.29 18.83
N ALA A 119 -5.03 7.67 19.92
CA ALA A 119 -4.94 9.01 20.47
C ALA A 119 -3.50 9.36 20.85
N HIS A 120 -3.12 10.61 20.54
CA HIS A 120 -1.84 11.17 20.92
C HIS A 120 -1.72 11.31 22.45
N ARG A 121 -0.52 11.10 22.97
CA ARG A 121 -0.21 11.18 24.41
C ARG A 121 0.84 12.23 24.66
N GLU A 122 0.85 12.76 25.89
CA GLU A 122 1.89 13.67 26.34
C GLU A 122 3.29 13.09 26.13
N ARG A 123 4.25 13.95 25.78
CA ARG A 123 5.68 13.60 25.64
C ARG A 123 6.01 12.58 24.54
N GLU A 124 5.09 12.33 23.61
CA GLU A 124 5.36 11.58 22.38
C GLU A 124 5.39 12.54 21.17
N THR A 125 6.13 12.21 20.13
CA THR A 125 5.99 12.84 18.81
C THR A 125 4.86 12.16 18.04
N LEU A 126 4.30 12.82 17.01
CA LEU A 126 3.27 12.20 16.16
C LEU A 126 3.75 10.87 15.54
N ARG A 127 5.02 10.81 15.13
CA ARG A 127 5.63 9.57 14.64
C ARG A 127 5.65 8.48 15.71
N GLN A 128 6.07 8.78 16.94
CA GLN A 128 6.04 7.82 18.04
C GLN A 128 4.61 7.35 18.37
N THR A 129 3.62 8.24 18.26
CA THR A 129 2.20 7.86 18.36
C THR A 129 1.81 6.85 17.29
N CYS A 130 2.26 7.03 16.04
CA CYS A 130 2.00 6.09 14.94
C CYS A 130 2.77 4.77 15.10
N GLU A 131 4.01 4.79 15.59
CA GLU A 131 4.77 3.58 15.96
C GLU A 131 4.00 2.77 17.02
N ARG A 132 3.49 3.45 18.06
CA ARG A 132 2.62 2.83 19.07
C ARG A 132 1.31 2.32 18.47
N ALA A 133 0.72 3.02 17.50
CA ALA A 133 -0.47 2.53 16.81
C ALA A 133 -0.16 1.21 16.11
N LEU A 134 0.91 1.15 15.32
CA LEU A 134 1.32 -0.07 14.63
C LEU A 134 1.55 -1.23 15.61
N GLU A 135 2.26 -1.00 16.72
CA GLU A 135 2.48 -1.98 17.79
C GLU A 135 1.18 -2.45 18.47
N THR A 136 0.19 -1.56 18.57
CA THR A 136 -1.10 -1.88 19.18
C THR A 136 -1.89 -2.84 18.29
N TYR A 137 -1.99 -2.53 16.99
CA TYR A 137 -2.84 -3.27 16.05
C TYR A 137 -2.16 -4.50 15.44
N VAL A 138 -0.84 -4.44 15.19
CA VAL A 138 -0.08 -5.49 14.52
C VAL A 138 0.88 -6.15 15.51
N ASP A 139 0.87 -7.48 15.56
CA ASP A 139 1.78 -8.23 16.41
C ASP A 139 3.19 -8.25 15.81
N LEU A 140 4.01 -7.27 16.17
CA LEU A 140 5.39 -7.16 15.69
C LEU A 140 6.31 -8.28 16.21
N LYS A 141 5.95 -8.95 17.32
CA LYS A 141 6.82 -9.92 18.00
C LYS A 141 6.52 -11.36 17.61
N SER A 142 5.25 -11.72 17.42
CA SER A 142 4.82 -13.07 17.04
C SER A 142 4.74 -13.27 15.53
N SER A 143 4.74 -12.19 14.74
CA SER A 143 4.75 -12.30 13.27
C SER A 143 6.14 -12.68 12.81
N GLU A 144 6.25 -13.78 12.06
CA GLU A 144 7.51 -14.37 11.56
C GLU A 144 8.40 -13.31 10.88
N ASN A 145 9.39 -12.79 11.62
CA ASN A 145 10.36 -11.79 11.16
C ASN A 145 9.71 -10.63 10.39
N LEU A 146 8.69 -10.02 10.99
CA LEU A 146 8.00 -8.87 10.42
C LEU A 146 8.92 -7.65 10.40
N GLN A 147 9.22 -7.14 9.21
CA GLN A 147 10.00 -5.93 9.00
C GLN A 147 9.13 -4.88 8.32
N HIS A 148 9.18 -3.67 8.86
CA HIS A 148 8.41 -2.54 8.38
C HIS A 148 9.28 -1.28 8.38
N PHE A 149 8.90 -0.28 7.59
CA PHE A 149 9.63 0.97 7.47
C PHE A 149 8.69 2.17 7.44
N PHE A 150 8.97 3.16 8.27
CA PHE A 150 8.24 4.44 8.29
C PHE A 150 8.86 5.37 7.23
N VAL A 151 8.06 5.81 6.25
CA VAL A 151 8.53 6.57 5.09
C VAL A 151 8.84 8.06 5.43
N GLY A 152 8.77 8.44 6.70
CA GLY A 152 9.19 9.76 7.17
C GLY A 152 8.70 10.06 8.59
N ASN A 153 9.00 11.27 9.06
CA ASN A 153 8.51 11.77 10.35
C ASN A 153 7.21 12.59 10.21
N GLY A 154 6.93 13.11 9.01
CA GLY A 154 5.75 13.94 8.73
C GLY A 154 4.56 13.11 8.28
N PRO A 155 3.32 13.54 8.58
CA PRO A 155 2.13 12.90 8.04
C PRO A 155 2.01 13.17 6.53
N SER A 156 1.52 12.17 5.79
CA SER A 156 1.23 12.29 4.36
C SER A 156 -0.22 12.66 4.09
N GLY A 157 -1.11 12.47 5.07
CA GLY A 157 -2.52 12.82 4.94
C GLY A 157 -3.23 12.89 6.29
N MET A 158 -4.51 13.24 6.26
CA MET A 158 -5.40 13.27 7.41
C MET A 158 -6.74 12.66 7.02
N VAL A 159 -7.31 11.82 7.87
CA VAL A 159 -8.66 11.26 7.62
C VAL A 159 -9.68 12.39 7.77
N PRO A 160 -10.60 12.58 6.80
CA PRO A 160 -11.69 13.53 6.93
C PRO A 160 -12.58 13.20 8.15
N PRO A 161 -13.15 14.20 8.81
CA PRO A 161 -14.04 13.98 9.95
C PRO A 161 -15.33 13.27 9.48
N VAL A 162 -15.97 12.52 10.38
CA VAL A 162 -17.25 11.87 10.12
C VAL A 162 -18.30 12.95 9.77
N GLY A 163 -18.87 12.87 8.56
CA GLY A 163 -19.77 13.89 8.00
C GLY A 163 -19.11 14.84 7.00
N GLY A 164 -17.88 14.57 6.56
CA GLY A 164 -17.20 15.18 5.41
C GLY A 164 -16.63 16.57 5.67
N SER A 165 -17.39 17.45 6.33
CA SER A 165 -17.04 18.86 6.41
C SER A 165 -15.73 19.14 7.18
N TRP A 166 -14.70 19.58 6.45
CA TRP A 166 -13.45 20.12 7.03
C TRP A 166 -13.68 21.31 7.97
N ASP A 167 -14.83 22.00 7.88
CA ASP A 167 -15.16 23.10 8.79
C ASP A 167 -15.36 22.61 10.23
N ALA A 168 -15.74 21.34 10.43
CA ALA A 168 -15.81 20.75 11.77
C ALA A 168 -14.43 20.69 12.46
N LEU A 169 -13.34 20.68 11.69
CA LEU A 169 -11.97 20.68 12.22
C LEU A 169 -11.46 22.08 12.56
N ARG A 170 -12.15 23.16 12.19
CA ARG A 170 -11.80 24.53 12.61
C ARG A 170 -11.97 24.71 14.12
N ASP A 171 -12.86 23.93 14.74
CA ASP A 171 -13.08 23.94 16.18
C ASP A 171 -12.20 22.85 16.84
N GLU A 172 -11.13 23.28 17.53
CA GLU A 172 -10.20 22.39 18.22
C GLU A 172 -10.87 21.49 19.27
N ALA A 173 -12.07 21.85 19.74
CA ALA A 173 -12.80 21.10 20.76
C ALA A 173 -13.73 20.02 20.19
N LYS A 174 -14.01 19.99 18.88
CA LYS A 174 -15.09 19.18 18.30
C LYS A 174 -14.67 18.08 17.33
N GLY A 175 -13.46 18.12 16.79
CA GLY A 175 -13.02 17.18 15.75
C GLY A 175 -11.83 16.32 16.17
N GLU A 176 -11.93 15.00 15.98
CA GLU A 176 -10.77 14.12 16.00
C GLU A 176 -9.99 14.27 14.69
N ARG A 177 -8.72 14.68 14.79
CA ARG A 177 -7.78 14.85 13.69
C ARG A 177 -6.87 13.64 13.64
N VAL A 178 -7.12 12.74 12.69
CA VAL A 178 -6.32 11.52 12.51
C VAL A 178 -5.29 11.76 11.41
N PHE A 179 -4.04 11.97 11.80
CA PHE A 179 -2.94 12.13 10.84
C PHE A 179 -2.34 10.79 10.46
N LEU A 180 -2.22 10.53 9.15
CA LEU A 180 -1.72 9.28 8.60
C LEU A 180 -0.24 9.39 8.24
N ILE A 181 0.58 8.49 8.77
CA ILE A 181 1.97 8.29 8.33
C ILE A 181 2.06 6.97 7.54
N PRO A 182 2.64 6.99 6.31
CA PRO A 182 2.88 5.80 5.52
C PRO A 182 3.92 4.88 6.16
N VAL A 183 3.56 3.60 6.25
CA VAL A 183 4.43 2.53 6.72
C VAL A 183 4.41 1.40 5.71
N GLU A 184 5.59 0.99 5.25
CA GLU A 184 5.75 -0.07 4.28
C GLU A 184 6.06 -1.39 4.95
N LEU A 185 5.37 -2.46 4.52
CA LEU A 185 5.70 -3.84 4.85
C LEU A 185 6.87 -4.30 3.96
N ILE A 186 8.04 -4.53 4.57
CA ILE A 186 9.23 -5.04 3.87
C ILE A 186 9.22 -6.57 3.83
N ARG A 187 8.93 -7.20 4.98
CA ARG A 187 9.02 -8.65 5.13
C ARG A 187 8.04 -9.15 6.17
N GLY A 188 7.60 -10.40 6.00
CA GLY A 188 6.81 -11.14 6.98
C GLY A 188 5.32 -11.12 6.66
N THR A 189 4.56 -11.89 7.44
CA THR A 189 3.10 -11.92 7.33
C THR A 189 2.51 -11.19 8.53
N PRO A 190 1.97 -9.97 8.36
CA PRO A 190 1.39 -9.21 9.46
C PRO A 190 0.17 -9.94 10.02
N LYS A 191 0.14 -10.14 11.33
CA LYS A 191 -1.00 -10.66 12.06
C LYS A 191 -1.50 -9.60 13.04
N LEU A 192 -2.82 -9.56 13.24
CA LEU A 192 -3.38 -8.67 14.25
C LEU A 192 -2.93 -9.10 15.66
N SER A 193 -2.67 -8.10 16.51
CA SER A 193 -2.39 -8.31 17.93
C SER A 193 -3.58 -8.95 18.64
N LYS A 194 -3.30 -9.92 19.52
CA LYS A 194 -4.32 -10.60 20.34
C LYS A 194 -5.15 -9.64 21.20
N GLN A 195 -4.53 -8.53 21.62
CA GLN A 195 -5.19 -7.49 22.43
C GLN A 195 -6.31 -6.79 21.65
N VAL A 196 -6.13 -6.67 20.34
CA VAL A 196 -7.01 -5.92 19.44
C VAL A 196 -8.02 -6.81 18.75
N THR A 197 -7.74 -8.11 18.57
CA THR A 197 -8.73 -9.09 18.08
C THR A 197 -10.03 -9.08 18.93
N ALA A 198 -9.92 -8.71 20.21
CA ALA A 198 -11.08 -8.53 21.08
C ALA A 198 -11.92 -7.28 20.76
N GLN A 199 -11.32 -6.22 20.21
CA GLN A 199 -11.96 -4.91 19.96
C GLN A 199 -12.34 -4.70 18.48
N VAL A 200 -11.70 -5.43 17.57
CA VAL A 200 -11.91 -5.36 16.12
C VAL A 200 -12.84 -6.48 15.68
N ALA A 201 -13.91 -6.12 14.97
CA ALA A 201 -14.89 -7.04 14.42
C ALA A 201 -14.34 -7.79 13.21
N ASP A 202 -13.64 -7.06 12.34
CA ASP A 202 -13.07 -7.60 11.11
C ASP A 202 -11.88 -6.76 10.63
N PHE A 203 -11.08 -7.30 9.72
CA PHE A 203 -9.97 -6.60 9.08
C PHE A 203 -9.80 -7.04 7.64
N ALA A 204 -9.25 -6.15 6.81
CA ALA A 204 -9.02 -6.43 5.41
C ALA A 204 -7.77 -5.72 4.88
N TRP A 205 -7.14 -6.34 3.89
CA TRP A 205 -6.12 -5.78 3.03
C TRP A 205 -6.77 -5.36 1.71
N VAL A 206 -6.86 -4.06 1.52
CA VAL A 206 -7.74 -3.44 0.54
C VAL A 206 -6.92 -2.66 -0.47
N ALA A 207 -7.23 -2.86 -1.75
CA ALA A 207 -6.63 -2.08 -2.83
C ALA A 207 -7.37 -0.74 -3.01
N LYS A 208 -6.74 0.23 -3.67
CA LYS A 208 -7.31 1.58 -3.86
C LYS A 208 -8.69 1.56 -4.52
N ASP A 209 -8.88 0.71 -5.54
CA ASP A 209 -10.12 0.52 -6.28
C ASP A 209 -11.25 -0.07 -5.41
N GLU A 210 -10.93 -0.84 -4.38
CA GLU A 210 -11.89 -1.46 -3.46
C GLU A 210 -12.27 -0.56 -2.28
N MET A 211 -11.58 0.57 -2.09
CA MET A 211 -11.71 1.42 -0.90
C MET A 211 -13.12 1.99 -0.70
N HIS A 212 -13.86 2.18 -1.81
CA HIS A 212 -15.25 2.65 -1.82
C HIS A 212 -16.24 1.68 -1.16
N GLU A 213 -15.90 0.38 -1.08
CA GLU A 213 -16.74 -0.62 -0.39
C GLU A 213 -16.68 -0.48 1.15
N TYR A 214 -15.61 0.14 1.65
CA TYR A 214 -15.30 0.23 3.08
C TYR A 214 -15.68 1.59 3.68
N PHE A 215 -15.38 2.67 2.95
CA PHE A 215 -15.71 4.04 3.34
C PHE A 215 -16.87 4.53 2.48
N LYS A 216 -18.03 4.81 3.10
CA LYS A 216 -19.25 5.23 2.38
C LYS A 216 -19.35 6.74 2.13
N ASP A 217 -18.56 7.52 2.84
CA ASP A 217 -18.57 8.97 2.76
C ASP A 217 -17.87 9.44 1.46
N GLU A 218 -18.57 10.23 0.65
CA GLU A 218 -18.13 10.63 -0.69
C GLU A 218 -16.85 11.50 -0.62
N GLU A 219 -16.79 12.46 0.31
CA GLU A 219 -15.60 13.30 0.50
C GLU A 219 -14.39 12.47 0.94
N THR A 220 -14.60 11.49 1.82
CA THR A 220 -13.57 10.54 2.22
C THR A 220 -13.09 9.69 1.05
N GLN A 221 -13.99 9.21 0.19
CA GLN A 221 -13.61 8.45 -1.01
C GLN A 221 -12.77 9.30 -1.95
N GLU A 222 -13.19 10.54 -2.26
CA GLU A 222 -12.44 11.44 -3.13
C GLU A 222 -11.06 11.77 -2.54
N TYR A 223 -10.99 12.00 -1.23
CA TYR A 223 -9.73 12.26 -0.54
C TYR A 223 -8.79 11.06 -0.60
N LEU A 224 -9.29 9.85 -0.32
CA LEU A 224 -8.51 8.62 -0.39
C LEU A 224 -8.04 8.32 -1.82
N GLN A 225 -8.83 8.64 -2.85
CA GLN A 225 -8.40 8.52 -4.23
C GLN A 225 -7.18 9.40 -4.56
N LYS A 226 -7.07 10.58 -3.94
CA LYS A 226 -5.93 11.48 -4.10
C LYS A 226 -4.72 11.07 -3.24
N LEU A 227 -4.96 10.50 -2.06
CA LEU A 227 -3.91 10.13 -1.11
C LEU A 227 -3.22 8.80 -1.48
N LEU A 228 -3.98 7.81 -1.96
CA LEU A 228 -3.50 6.45 -2.19
C LEU A 228 -2.87 6.28 -3.57
N GLN A 229 -1.84 5.43 -3.65
CA GLN A 229 -1.11 5.11 -4.88
C GLN A 229 -1.87 4.06 -5.71
N ASP A 230 -1.74 4.15 -7.03
CA ASP A 230 -2.39 3.24 -7.98
C ASP A 230 -1.37 2.59 -8.93
N LYS A 231 -1.78 1.52 -9.63
CA LYS A 231 -0.99 0.86 -10.67
C LYS A 231 -0.59 1.80 -11.80
N SER A 232 -1.39 2.82 -12.08
CA SER A 232 -1.09 3.85 -13.08
C SER A 232 0.18 4.64 -12.76
N ASP A 233 0.63 4.65 -11.50
CA ASP A 233 1.83 5.38 -11.10
C ASP A 233 3.12 4.72 -11.64
N TYR A 234 3.06 3.45 -12.07
CA TYR A 234 4.20 2.69 -12.60
C TYR A 234 4.45 2.88 -14.10
N TYR A 235 3.41 3.17 -14.86
CA TYR A 235 3.50 3.38 -16.30
C TYR A 235 3.21 4.84 -16.57
N GLY A 236 4.06 5.51 -17.37
CA GLY A 236 4.13 6.96 -17.60
C GLY A 236 2.83 7.60 -18.12
N SER A 237 1.79 7.54 -17.31
CA SER A 237 0.49 8.18 -17.43
C SER A 237 0.35 9.11 -16.23
N GLY A 238 1.30 10.04 -16.08
CA GLY A 238 1.20 11.15 -15.12
C GLY A 238 0.00 12.08 -15.37
N THR A 239 -0.91 11.72 -16.27
CA THR A 239 -2.17 12.41 -16.56
C THR A 239 -3.22 11.39 -17.04
N SER A 240 -3.81 10.64 -16.12
CA SER A 240 -5.20 10.18 -16.29
C SER A 240 -6.10 10.98 -15.33
N GLN A 241 -6.02 12.31 -15.39
CA GLN A 241 -7.20 13.10 -15.13
C GLN A 241 -8.08 12.95 -16.37
N THR A 242 -9.10 12.12 -16.24
CA THR A 242 -10.24 12.06 -17.15
C THR A 242 -10.80 13.48 -17.35
N TYR A 243 -10.80 13.94 -18.60
CA TYR A 243 -11.65 15.04 -19.06
C TYR A 243 -13.12 14.60 -19.14
#